data_AF-A0A2W7NIP8-F1
#
_entry.id   AF-A0A2W7NIP8-F1
#
_cell.length_a   1.000
_cell.length_b   1.000
_cell.length_c   1.000
_cell.angle_alpha   90.00
_cell.angle_beta   90.00
_cell.angle_gamma   90.00
#
_symmetry.space_group_name_H-M   'P 1'
#
loop_
_entity.id
_entity.type
_entity.pdbx_description
1 polymer ?
#
loop_
_entity_poly.entity_id
_entity_poly.type
_entity_poly.pdbx_seq_one_letter_code
_entity_poly.pdbx_strand_id
1 'polypeptide(L)'
;MNEPQISTSVLFTGFLGLTESQIDGNNPFGSALKKVGKQDLEANMQIILYALSQEQYFEAIVDKDQNGIVVSQKTYWTDIEQFYEMMKKKSIPWLKCGYSDGFYIESPQFEKILFELVSYPGRPTCILTSI
;
A
#
# COMPACT_ATOMS: atom_id res chain seq x y z
N MET A 1 11.24 23.90 -6.18
CA MET A 1 10.63 23.43 -4.92
C MET A 1 11.13 22.01 -4.72
N ASN A 2 11.78 21.70 -3.61
CA ASN A 2 12.15 20.31 -3.32
C ASN A 2 10.87 19.57 -2.93
N GLU A 3 10.52 18.54 -3.68
CA GLU A 3 9.41 17.65 -3.34
C GLU A 3 9.68 17.02 -1.96
N PRO A 4 8.65 16.82 -1.12
CA PRO A 4 8.81 16.16 0.17
C PRO A 4 9.47 14.79 -0.05
N GLN A 5 10.59 14.53 0.60
CA GLN A 5 11.22 13.20 0.55
C GLN A 5 10.36 12.24 1.40
N ILE A 6 9.44 11.54 0.74
CA ILE A 6 8.59 10.55 1.39
C ILE A 6 9.46 9.35 1.76
N SER A 7 9.38 8.91 3.02
CA SER A 7 10.14 7.74 3.45
C SER A 7 9.59 6.48 2.78
N THR A 8 10.47 5.51 2.52
CA THR A 8 10.09 4.23 1.90
C THR A 8 8.97 3.52 2.67
N SER A 9 8.92 3.67 4.00
CA SER A 9 7.81 3.12 4.80
C SER A 9 6.48 3.83 4.49
N VAL A 10 6.46 5.17 4.48
CA VAL A 10 5.24 5.95 4.17
C VAL A 10 4.75 5.64 2.75
N LEU A 11 5.66 5.41 1.80
CA LEU A 11 5.31 5.03 0.43
C LEU A 11 4.46 3.75 0.37
N PHE A 12 4.70 2.77 1.24
CA PHE A 12 4.04 1.47 1.18
C PHE A 12 2.94 1.27 2.21
N THR A 13 2.92 2.07 3.27
CA THR A 13 1.96 1.88 4.39
C THR A 13 1.11 3.10 4.66
N GLY A 14 1.29 4.19 3.89
CA GLY A 14 0.72 5.50 4.20
C GLY A 14 -0.81 5.55 4.23
N PHE A 15 -1.50 4.62 3.56
CA PHE A 15 -2.97 4.54 3.59
C PHE A 15 -3.53 3.52 4.56
N LEU A 16 -2.72 2.57 5.05
CA LEU A 16 -3.21 1.48 5.89
C LEU A 16 -3.89 2.04 7.16
N GLY A 17 -5.06 1.49 7.48
CA GLY A 17 -5.89 1.90 8.61
C GLY A 17 -6.59 3.25 8.47
N LEU A 18 -6.43 3.96 7.34
CA LEU A 18 -7.15 5.21 7.06
C LEU A 18 -8.46 4.93 6.31
N THR A 19 -9.46 5.78 6.51
CA THR A 19 -10.65 5.84 5.66
C THR A 19 -10.39 6.64 4.39
N GLU A 20 -11.25 6.48 3.36
CA GLU A 20 -11.26 7.31 2.15
C GLU A 20 -11.24 8.81 2.49
N SER A 21 -12.07 9.24 3.45
CA SER A 21 -12.15 10.64 3.87
C SER A 21 -10.88 11.16 4.56
N GLN A 22 -10.18 10.30 5.30
CA GLN A 22 -8.90 10.66 5.92
C GLN A 22 -7.78 10.78 4.89
N ILE A 23 -7.75 9.91 3.88
CA ILE A 23 -6.78 10.00 2.77
C ILE A 23 -7.04 11.27 1.96
N ASP A 24 -8.29 11.53 1.61
CA ASP A 24 -8.68 12.70 0.83
C ASP A 24 -8.43 14.02 1.60
N GLY A 25 -8.63 14.02 2.91
CA GLY A 25 -8.48 15.19 3.77
C GLY A 25 -7.06 15.44 4.28
N ASN A 26 -6.26 14.39 4.49
CA ASN A 26 -4.90 14.46 5.03
C ASN A 26 -3.93 13.71 4.11
N ASN A 27 -3.80 14.25 2.89
CA ASN A 27 -3.07 13.67 1.79
C ASN A 27 -1.58 13.41 2.15
N PRO A 28 -1.18 12.14 2.40
CA PRO A 28 0.16 11.84 2.90
C PRO A 28 1.25 12.05 1.84
N PHE A 29 0.85 12.25 0.57
CA PHE A 29 1.74 12.53 -0.56
C PHE A 29 1.58 13.98 -1.07
N GLY A 30 0.84 14.83 -0.33
CA GLY A 30 0.60 16.23 -0.68
C GLY A 30 -0.26 16.41 -1.94
N SER A 31 -0.44 17.67 -2.37
CA SER A 31 -1.38 18.05 -3.45
C SER A 31 -1.16 17.37 -4.81
N ALA A 32 -0.06 16.66 -5.01
CA ALA A 32 0.22 15.88 -6.21
C ALA A 32 -0.65 14.62 -6.31
N LEU A 33 -1.08 14.02 -5.19
CA LEU A 33 -1.89 12.81 -5.21
C LEU A 33 -3.32 13.12 -5.65
N LYS A 34 -3.75 12.46 -6.73
CA LYS A 34 -5.08 12.61 -7.29
C LYS A 34 -5.86 11.31 -7.13
N LYS A 35 -7.08 11.43 -6.65
CA LYS A 35 -8.05 10.34 -6.69
C LYS A 35 -8.56 10.17 -8.12
N VAL A 36 -8.40 8.97 -8.67
CA VAL A 36 -8.76 8.64 -10.05
C VAL A 36 -10.17 8.05 -10.11
N GLY A 37 -10.49 7.14 -9.20
CA GLY A 37 -11.78 6.47 -9.19
C GLY A 37 -11.89 5.43 -8.08
N LYS A 38 -13.06 4.81 -7.99
CA LYS A 38 -13.32 3.72 -7.05
C LYS A 38 -14.23 2.66 -7.66
N GLN A 39 -14.08 1.43 -7.21
CA GLN A 39 -14.84 0.29 -7.68
C GLN A 39 -15.14 -0.65 -6.50
N ASP A 40 -16.39 -1.11 -6.41
CA ASP A 40 -16.76 -2.15 -5.46
C ASP A 40 -16.24 -3.52 -5.90
N LEU A 41 -15.78 -4.29 -4.92
CA LEU A 41 -15.32 -5.67 -5.10
C LEU A 41 -16.29 -6.62 -4.38
N GLU A 42 -16.07 -7.92 -4.55
CA GLU A 42 -16.75 -8.94 -3.76
C GLU A 42 -16.40 -8.84 -2.28
N ALA A 43 -17.12 -9.58 -1.43
CA ALA A 43 -16.87 -9.68 0.01
C ALA A 43 -16.81 -8.33 0.74
N ASN A 44 -17.72 -7.41 0.41
CA ASN A 44 -17.81 -6.07 1.02
C ASN A 44 -16.54 -5.23 0.91
N MET A 45 -15.67 -5.51 -0.06
CA MET A 45 -14.47 -4.71 -0.29
C MET A 45 -14.71 -3.62 -1.33
N GLN A 46 -13.85 -2.60 -1.32
CA GLN A 46 -13.80 -1.56 -2.33
C GLN A 46 -12.35 -1.22 -2.65
N ILE A 47 -12.05 -0.95 -3.92
CA ILE A 47 -10.75 -0.45 -4.33
C ILE A 47 -10.88 1.02 -4.71
N ILE A 48 -9.94 1.84 -4.26
CA ILE A 48 -9.84 3.25 -4.60
C ILE A 48 -8.47 3.49 -5.23
N LEU A 49 -8.46 4.06 -6.43
CA LEU A 49 -7.25 4.35 -7.18
C LEU A 49 -6.80 5.78 -6.91
N TYR A 50 -5.57 5.92 -6.42
CA TYR A 50 -4.88 7.21 -6.25
C TYR A 50 -3.63 7.23 -7.12
N ALA A 51 -3.33 8.35 -7.78
CA ALA A 51 -2.20 8.48 -8.69
C ALA A 51 -1.40 9.76 -8.44
N LEU A 52 -0.07 9.64 -8.47
CA LEU A 52 0.87 10.76 -8.55
C LEU A 52 1.27 11.03 -10.01
N SER A 53 1.41 9.96 -10.80
CA SER A 53 1.66 10.01 -12.24
C SER A 53 1.06 8.76 -12.91
N GLN A 54 1.30 8.58 -14.21
CA GLN A 54 0.87 7.36 -14.93
C GLN A 54 1.60 6.10 -14.46
N GLU A 55 2.82 6.24 -13.93
CA GLU A 55 3.68 5.13 -13.50
C GLU A 55 3.76 4.99 -11.98
N GLN A 56 3.23 5.98 -11.24
CA GLN A 56 3.28 6.05 -9.78
C GLN A 56 1.86 6.18 -9.24
N TYR A 57 1.31 5.07 -8.77
CA TYR A 57 -0.06 5.01 -8.31
C TYR A 57 -0.26 3.94 -7.24
N PHE A 58 -1.41 4.03 -6.57
CA PHE A 58 -1.76 3.24 -5.42
C PHE A 58 -3.19 2.71 -5.59
N GLU A 59 -3.38 1.44 -5.28
CA GLU A 59 -4.71 0.88 -5.07
C GLU A 59 -4.91 0.69 -3.57
N ALA A 60 -5.81 1.48 -2.99
CA ALA A 60 -6.24 1.36 -1.60
C ALA A 60 -7.43 0.40 -1.54
N ILE A 61 -7.26 -0.74 -0.87
CA ILE A 61 -8.28 -1.78 -0.69
C ILE A 61 -8.91 -1.56 0.67
N VAL A 62 -10.17 -1.14 0.63
CA VAL A 62 -11.02 -0.82 1.78
C VAL A 62 -11.89 -2.01 2.11
N ASP A 63 -11.95 -2.35 3.40
CA ASP A 63 -12.89 -3.32 3.94
C ASP A 63 -14.05 -2.56 4.60
N LYS A 64 -15.26 -2.72 4.04
CA LYS A 64 -16.46 -2.02 4.55
C LYS A 64 -16.95 -2.60 5.87
N ASP A 65 -16.62 -3.86 6.17
CA ASP A 65 -16.97 -4.50 7.43
C ASP A 65 -16.03 -4.04 8.57
N GLN A 66 -14.84 -3.54 8.23
CA GLN A 66 -13.88 -2.94 9.19
C GLN A 66 -13.95 -1.42 9.22
N ASN A 67 -15.15 -0.85 9.43
CA ASN A 67 -15.37 0.60 9.48
C ASN A 67 -14.94 1.38 8.23
N GLY A 68 -14.77 0.71 7.08
CA GLY A 68 -14.36 1.36 5.83
C GLY A 68 -12.90 1.83 5.86
N ILE A 69 -12.03 1.14 6.58
CA ILE A 69 -10.58 1.41 6.57
C ILE A 69 -9.88 0.66 5.44
N VAL A 70 -8.74 1.18 5.01
CA VAL A 70 -7.83 0.48 4.10
C VAL A 70 -7.12 -0.64 4.85
N VAL A 71 -7.44 -1.88 4.50
CA VAL A 71 -6.80 -3.08 5.04
C VAL A 71 -5.62 -3.55 4.20
N SER A 72 -5.54 -3.07 2.95
CA SER A 72 -4.41 -3.36 2.08
C SER A 72 -4.12 -2.24 1.10
N GLN A 73 -2.85 -2.03 0.79
CA GLN A 73 -2.40 -1.04 -0.19
C GLN A 73 -1.51 -1.73 -1.21
N LYS A 74 -1.79 -1.54 -2.50
CA LYS A 74 -0.82 -1.86 -3.55
C LYS A 74 -0.14 -0.59 -4.00
N THR A 75 1.18 -0.60 -4.01
CA THR A 75 1.99 0.49 -4.54
C THR A 75 2.66 0.07 -5.83
N TYR A 76 2.43 0.85 -6.87
CA TYR A 76 3.04 0.71 -8.19
C TYR A 76 4.05 1.83 -8.37
N TRP A 77 5.29 1.46 -8.67
CA TRP A 77 6.40 2.40 -8.80
C TRP A 77 7.46 1.82 -9.74
N THR A 78 8.27 2.70 -10.34
CA THR A 78 9.51 2.29 -11.02
C THR A 78 10.48 1.68 -9.99
N ASP A 79 11.24 0.67 -10.37
CA ASP A 79 12.21 -0.01 -9.48
C ASP A 79 11.60 -0.65 -8.22
N ILE A 80 10.33 -1.06 -8.29
CA ILE A 80 9.58 -1.61 -7.15
C ILE A 80 10.31 -2.77 -6.45
N GLU A 81 11.02 -3.60 -7.20
CA GLU A 81 11.81 -4.73 -6.69
C GLU A 81 12.96 -4.28 -5.78
N GLN A 82 13.63 -3.17 -6.11
CA GLN A 82 14.70 -2.62 -5.29
C GLN A 82 14.15 -2.15 -3.94
N PHE A 83 13.01 -1.47 -3.95
CA PHE A 83 12.35 -1.06 -2.71
C PHE A 83 11.86 -2.24 -1.87
N TYR A 84 11.38 -3.31 -2.52
CA TYR A 84 10.99 -4.54 -1.83
C TYR A 84 12.19 -5.15 -1.08
N GLU A 85 13.33 -5.29 -1.75
CA GLU A 85 14.56 -5.81 -1.13
C GLU A 85 15.10 -4.88 -0.04
N MET A 86 14.92 -3.56 -0.16
CA MET A 86 15.23 -2.63 0.93
C MET A 86 14.36 -2.86 2.17
N MET A 87 13.05 -3.08 1.97
CA MET A 87 12.13 -3.35 3.07
C MET A 87 12.34 -4.73 3.68
N LYS A 88 12.72 -5.72 2.88
CA LYS A 88 13.03 -7.09 3.33
C LYS A 88 14.15 -7.15 4.35
N LYS A 89 15.12 -6.22 4.29
CA LYS A 89 16.18 -6.09 5.31
C LYS A 89 15.64 -5.75 6.71
N LYS A 90 14.39 -5.27 6.81
CA LYS A 90 13.68 -4.98 8.07
C LYS A 90 12.75 -6.11 8.49
N SER A 91 12.75 -7.25 7.79
CA SER A 91 11.84 -8.35 8.06
C SER A 91 12.05 -8.97 9.45
N ILE A 92 10.98 -9.45 10.05
CA ILE A 92 11.00 -10.27 11.27
C ILE A 92 11.46 -11.70 10.88
N PRO A 93 12.69 -12.15 11.22
CA PRO A 93 13.27 -13.34 10.60
C PRO A 93 12.56 -14.66 10.91
N TRP A 94 11.85 -14.75 12.04
CA TRP A 94 11.16 -15.97 12.48
C TRP A 94 9.70 -16.04 12.03
N LEU A 95 9.14 -14.96 11.49
CA LEU A 95 7.74 -14.89 11.09
C LEU A 95 7.61 -14.96 9.58
N LYS A 96 7.04 -16.05 9.08
CA LYS A 96 6.84 -16.30 7.64
C LYS A 96 5.37 -16.22 7.28
N CYS A 97 5.09 -15.80 6.05
CA CYS A 97 3.76 -15.97 5.45
C CYS A 97 3.58 -17.43 5.04
N GLY A 98 2.43 -18.03 5.36
CA GLY A 98 2.16 -19.45 5.08
C GLY A 98 1.81 -19.74 3.62
N TYR A 99 1.44 -18.72 2.84
CA TYR A 99 0.89 -18.85 1.49
C TYR A 99 1.65 -18.03 0.43
N SER A 100 2.66 -17.26 0.83
CA SER A 100 3.48 -16.47 -0.10
C SER A 100 4.93 -16.34 0.41
N ASP A 101 5.82 -15.90 -0.48
CA ASP A 101 7.21 -15.54 -0.13
C ASP A 101 7.33 -14.14 0.51
N GLY A 102 6.19 -13.57 0.93
CA GLY A 102 6.13 -12.30 1.65
C GLY A 102 6.83 -12.34 3.01
N PHE A 103 7.06 -11.16 3.56
CA PHE A 103 7.67 -10.99 4.88
C PHE A 103 6.92 -9.98 5.73
N TYR A 104 7.03 -10.09 7.04
CA TYR A 104 6.44 -9.15 7.98
C TYR A 104 7.48 -8.14 8.47
N ILE A 105 7.06 -6.90 8.68
CA ILE A 105 7.82 -5.89 9.42
C ILE A 105 7.05 -5.47 10.68
N GLU A 106 7.78 -5.00 11.69
CA GLU A 106 7.17 -4.39 12.88
C GLU A 106 6.50 -3.06 12.51
N SER A 107 5.30 -2.83 13.06
CA SER A 107 4.54 -1.60 12.92
C SER A 107 4.05 -1.14 14.29
N PRO A 108 4.38 0.09 14.73
CA PRO A 108 3.86 0.61 15.99
C PRO A 108 2.34 0.69 16.05
N GLN A 109 1.67 0.81 14.90
CA GLN A 109 0.22 1.02 14.82
C GLN A 109 -0.57 -0.28 14.67
N PHE A 110 -0.02 -1.26 13.95
CA PHE A 110 -0.73 -2.49 13.57
C PHE A 110 -0.07 -3.75 14.11
N GLU A 111 0.93 -3.59 14.99
CA GLU A 111 1.88 -4.62 15.42
C GLU A 111 2.77 -5.11 14.27
N LYS A 112 2.17 -5.62 13.19
CA LYS A 112 2.87 -6.15 12.03
C LYS A 112 2.20 -5.71 10.74
N ILE A 113 3.00 -5.56 9.69
CA ILE A 113 2.51 -5.34 8.33
C ILE A 113 3.14 -6.40 7.44
N LEU A 114 2.31 -7.11 6.68
CA LEU A 114 2.76 -8.03 5.64
C LEU A 114 3.21 -7.25 4.40
N PHE A 115 4.32 -7.62 3.79
CA PHE A 115 4.84 -7.10 2.53
C PHE A 115 4.98 -8.24 1.52
N GLU A 116 4.31 -8.10 0.39
CA GLU A 116 4.32 -9.08 -0.70
C GLU A 116 4.68 -8.39 -2.02
N LEU A 117 5.52 -9.05 -2.82
CA LEU A 117 5.75 -8.66 -4.20
C LEU A 117 4.76 -9.43 -5.08
N VAL A 118 3.86 -8.72 -5.74
CA VAL A 118 2.75 -9.32 -6.48
C VAL A 118 2.87 -8.99 -7.95
N SER A 119 2.85 -10.03 -8.80
CA SER A 119 2.90 -9.89 -10.25
C SER A 119 1.78 -10.72 -10.87
N TYR A 120 0.97 -10.09 -11.72
CA TYR A 120 -0.10 -10.75 -12.47
C TYR A 120 0.13 -10.56 -13.97
N PRO A 121 -0.18 -11.57 -14.81
CA PRO A 121 -0.10 -11.43 -16.26
C PRO A 121 -0.88 -10.19 -16.75
N GLY A 122 -0.20 -9.33 -17.50
CA GLY A 122 -0.80 -8.12 -18.07
C GLY A 122 -0.99 -6.96 -17.07
N ARG A 123 -0.45 -7.04 -15.85
CA ARG A 123 -0.40 -5.93 -14.89
C ARG A 123 1.04 -5.64 -14.46
N PRO A 124 1.39 -4.38 -14.17
CA PRO A 124 2.67 -4.08 -13.56
C PRO A 124 2.81 -4.77 -12.21
N THR A 125 4.03 -5.20 -11.88
CA THR A 125 4.36 -5.72 -10.55
C THR A 125 4.17 -4.61 -9.51
N CYS A 126 3.64 -4.97 -8.34
CA CYS A 126 3.44 -4.04 -7.22
C CYS A 126 3.94 -4.64 -5.91
N ILE A 127 4.17 -3.77 -4.93
CA ILE A 127 4.24 -4.20 -3.53
C ILE A 127 2.84 -4.09 -2.93
N LEU A 128 2.33 -5.20 -2.41
CA LEU A 128 1.13 -5.26 -1.60
C LEU A 128 1.54 -5.21 -0.12
N THR A 129 0.89 -4.33 0.64
CA THR A 129 0.98 -4.30 2.09
C THR A 129 -0.38 -4.53 2.73
N SER A 130 -0.40 -5.25 3.86
CA SER A 130 -1.65 -5.63 4.54
C SER A 130 -1.49 -5.64 6.06
N ILE A 131 -2.57 -5.29 6.77
CA ILE A 131 -2.71 -5.34 8.24
C ILE A 131 -3.59 -6.50 8.68
#